data_AF-A0A940F624-F1
#
_entry.id   AF-A0A940F624-F1
#
_cell.length_a   1.000
_cell.length_b   1.000
_cell.length_c   1.000
_cell.angle_alpha   90.00
_cell.angle_beta   90.00
_cell.angle_gamma   90.00
#
_symmetry.space_group_name_H-M   'P 1'
#
loop_
_entity.id
_entity.type
_entity.pdbx_description
1 polymer ?
#
loop_
_entity_poly.entity_id
_entity_poly.type
_entity_poly.pdbx_seq_one_letter_code
_entity_poly.pdbx_strand_id
1 'polypeptide(L)'
;MAADNRGQDPGHLPEDLRVLLTQIVDAHLRSEDESDHDAAVRCCLDAVDFAREDGGPGAGAKARRAAALLLELACPHLSSDTRRELAVACELTALGALVRARPTD
;
A
#
# COMPACT_ATOMS: atom_id res chain seq x y z
N MET A 1 -25.99 20.51 -22.39
CA MET A 1 -25.91 19.51 -21.29
C MET A 1 -24.46 19.11 -21.15
N ALA A 2 -23.79 19.67 -20.14
CA ALA A 2 -22.42 19.32 -19.79
C ALA A 2 -22.48 18.08 -18.88
N ALA A 3 -21.86 16.99 -19.28
CA ALA A 3 -21.51 15.92 -18.36
C ALA A 3 -20.14 16.28 -17.77
N ASP A 4 -20.15 16.67 -16.50
CA ASP A 4 -18.98 16.99 -15.69
C ASP A 4 -18.23 15.68 -15.39
N ASN A 5 -17.34 15.26 -16.30
CA ASN A 5 -16.41 14.14 -16.10
C ASN A 5 -15.20 14.60 -15.29
N ARG A 6 -15.44 15.19 -14.11
CA ARG A 6 -14.40 15.43 -13.11
C ARG A 6 -14.63 14.45 -11.97
N GLY A 7 -13.70 13.52 -11.78
CA GLY A 7 -13.68 12.78 -10.50
C GLY A 7 -13.09 11.38 -10.48
N GLN A 8 -12.32 10.95 -11.47
CA GLN A 8 -11.56 9.71 -11.30
C GLN A 8 -10.14 9.94 -11.79
N ASP A 9 -9.31 10.42 -10.87
CA ASP A 9 -7.87 10.41 -11.03
C ASP A 9 -7.44 8.94 -11.05
N PRO A 10 -7.00 8.38 -12.20
CA PRO A 10 -6.66 6.96 -12.30
C PRO A 10 -5.43 6.57 -11.48
N GLY A 11 -4.76 7.53 -10.84
CA GLY A 11 -3.54 7.35 -10.04
C GLY A 11 -3.71 7.54 -8.53
N HIS A 12 -4.93 7.59 -7.99
CA HIS A 12 -5.13 7.67 -6.53
C HIS A 12 -5.77 6.41 -5.96
N LEU A 13 -5.06 5.75 -5.06
CA LEU A 13 -5.57 4.73 -4.17
C LEU A 13 -6.92 5.13 -3.55
N PRO A 14 -7.97 4.29 -3.65
CA PRO A 14 -9.24 4.54 -2.96
C PRO A 14 -9.01 4.74 -1.46
N GLU A 15 -9.74 5.68 -0.86
CA GLU A 15 -9.55 6.07 0.56
C GLU A 15 -9.64 4.87 1.52
N ASP A 16 -10.56 3.94 1.29
CA ASP A 16 -10.68 2.70 2.07
C ASP A 16 -9.40 1.85 2.05
N LEU A 17 -8.70 1.86 0.91
CA LEU A 17 -7.45 1.13 0.74
C LEU A 17 -6.28 1.81 1.47
N ARG A 18 -6.30 3.15 1.51
CA ARG A 18 -5.31 3.95 2.23
C ARG A 18 -5.43 3.75 3.73
N VAL A 19 -6.66 3.78 4.25
CA VAL A 19 -6.96 3.49 5.65
C VAL A 19 -6.49 2.08 6.02
N LEU A 20 -6.77 1.08 5.17
CA LEU A 20 -6.35 -0.30 5.41
C LEU A 20 -4.83 -0.48 5.44
N LEU A 21 -4.10 0.12 4.50
CA LEU A 21 -2.64 0.07 4.49
C LEU A 21 -2.05 0.74 5.72
N THR A 22 -2.61 1.88 6.14
CA THR A 22 -2.20 2.58 7.37
C THR A 22 -2.37 1.68 8.59
N GLN A 23 -3.52 1.01 8.72
CA GLN A 23 -3.79 0.08 9.82
C GLN A 23 -2.86 -1.14 9.82
N ILE A 24 -2.47 -1.62 8.63
CA ILE A 24 -1.51 -2.72 8.52
C ILE A 24 -0.14 -2.25 9.00
N VAL A 25 0.32 -1.08 8.56
CA VAL A 25 1.59 -0.50 9.02
C VAL A 25 1.56 -0.26 10.53
N ASP A 26 0.47 0.32 11.05
CA ASP A 26 0.23 0.49 12.50
C ASP A 26 0.45 -0.82 13.25
N ALA A 27 -0.15 -1.92 12.77
CA ALA A 27 -0.10 -3.22 13.44
C ALA A 27 1.33 -3.80 13.49
N HIS A 28 2.15 -3.52 12.48
CA HIS A 28 3.51 -4.03 12.38
C HIS A 28 4.54 -3.15 13.10
N LEU A 29 4.24 -1.86 13.31
CA LEU A 29 5.15 -0.87 13.88
C LEU A 29 4.75 -0.38 15.28
N ARG A 30 3.84 -1.08 15.99
CA ARG A 30 3.28 -0.66 17.31
C ARG A 30 4.30 -0.33 18.42
N SER A 31 5.60 -0.49 18.20
CA SER A 31 6.67 -0.18 19.16
C SER A 31 7.83 0.66 18.60
N GLU A 32 7.73 1.16 17.37
CA GLU A 32 8.82 1.88 16.71
C GLU A 32 8.52 3.38 16.59
N ASP A 33 9.56 4.18 16.33
CA ASP A 33 9.53 5.64 16.33
C ASP A 33 8.46 6.19 15.35
N GLU A 34 7.73 7.25 15.72
CA GLU A 34 6.63 7.79 14.88
C GLU A 34 7.13 8.20 13.48
N SER A 35 8.42 8.55 13.35
CA SER A 35 9.00 8.90 12.05
C SER A 35 9.16 7.72 11.08
N ASP A 36 9.40 6.51 11.60
CA ASP A 36 9.51 5.30 10.78
C ASP A 36 8.13 4.85 10.27
N HIS A 37 7.09 5.17 11.04
CA HIS A 37 5.71 4.89 10.69
C HIS A 37 5.25 5.68 9.46
N ASP A 38 5.35 7.02 9.49
CA ASP A 38 4.92 7.87 8.38
C ASP A 38 5.65 7.51 7.08
N ALA A 39 6.95 7.21 7.18
CA ALA A 39 7.77 6.78 6.05
C ALA A 39 7.32 5.42 5.50
N ALA A 40 7.03 4.45 6.37
CA ALA A 40 6.56 3.14 5.96
C ALA A 40 5.17 3.19 5.31
N VAL A 41 4.25 4.00 5.84
CA VAL A 41 2.92 4.23 5.23
C VAL A 41 3.08 4.82 3.83
N ARG A 42 3.87 5.89 3.69
CA ARG A 42 4.15 6.54 2.41
C ARG A 42 4.72 5.53 1.40
N CYS A 43 5.72 4.75 1.78
CA CYS A 43 6.33 3.74 0.91
C CYS A 43 5.32 2.69 0.44
N CYS A 44 4.44 2.22 1.32
CA CYS A 44 3.41 1.24 0.98
C CYS A 44 2.37 1.81 0.02
N LEU A 45 1.94 3.06 0.24
CA LEU A 45 1.00 3.74 -0.66
C LEU A 45 1.60 3.94 -2.05
N ASP A 46 2.80 4.53 -2.12
CA ASP A 46 3.50 4.80 -3.38
C ASP A 46 3.73 3.50 -4.17
N ALA A 47 4.08 2.41 -3.50
CA ALA A 47 4.26 1.11 -4.13
C ALA A 47 2.98 0.56 -4.76
N VAL A 48 1.83 0.71 -4.09
CA VAL A 48 0.55 0.22 -4.59
C VAL A 48 0.00 1.14 -5.69
N ASP A 49 0.12 2.46 -5.55
CA ASP A 49 -0.24 3.41 -6.62
C ASP A 49 0.57 3.11 -7.90
N PHE A 50 1.90 3.06 -7.79
CA PHE A 50 2.79 2.71 -8.90
C PHE A 50 2.44 1.37 -9.55
N ALA A 51 2.04 0.39 -8.75
CA ALA A 51 1.65 -0.92 -9.28
C ALA A 51 0.35 -0.90 -10.06
N ARG A 52 -0.58 0.00 -9.71
CA ARG A 52 -1.91 0.10 -10.31
C ARG A 52 -1.95 1.01 -11.53
N GLU A 53 -1.04 1.97 -11.67
CA GLU A 53 -0.93 2.85 -12.85
C GLU A 53 -0.87 2.06 -14.18
N ASP A 54 -0.22 0.90 -14.18
CA ASP A 54 -0.08 0.07 -15.39
C ASP A 54 -1.29 -0.85 -15.66
N GLY A 55 -2.22 -1.02 -14.70
CA GLY A 55 -3.47 -1.78 -14.86
C GLY A 55 -3.34 -3.25 -15.29
N GLY A 56 -2.12 -3.80 -15.30
CA GLY A 56 -1.79 -5.06 -15.96
C GLY A 56 -1.76 -6.30 -15.05
N PRO A 57 -1.81 -7.51 -15.66
CA PRO A 57 -1.55 -8.75 -14.94
C PRO A 57 -0.13 -8.70 -14.36
N GLY A 58 -0.03 -8.71 -13.02
CA GLY A 58 1.24 -8.56 -12.31
C GLY A 58 1.30 -7.39 -11.31
N ALA A 59 0.23 -6.59 -11.19
CA ALA A 59 0.15 -5.50 -10.21
C ALA A 59 0.55 -5.94 -8.78
N GLY A 60 0.13 -7.12 -8.32
CA GLY A 60 0.53 -7.64 -7.00
C GLY A 60 2.04 -7.82 -6.85
N ALA A 61 2.69 -8.49 -7.80
CA ALA A 61 4.14 -8.70 -7.78
C ALA A 61 4.92 -7.39 -7.95
N LYS A 62 4.39 -6.45 -8.73
CA LYS A 62 4.94 -5.10 -8.91
C LYS A 62 4.89 -4.32 -7.60
N ALA A 63 3.74 -4.32 -6.91
CA ALA A 63 3.55 -3.67 -5.60
C ALA A 63 4.51 -4.24 -4.56
N ARG A 64 4.63 -5.58 -4.48
CA ARG A 64 5.56 -6.23 -3.54
C ARG A 64 7.00 -5.76 -3.74
N ARG A 65 7.48 -5.79 -4.98
CA ARG A 65 8.87 -5.45 -5.31
C ARG A 65 9.14 -3.97 -5.06
N ALA A 66 8.21 -3.10 -5.43
CA ALA A 66 8.30 -1.67 -5.17
C ALA A 66 8.33 -1.38 -3.66
N ALA A 67 7.41 -1.97 -2.89
CA ALA A 67 7.36 -1.80 -1.44
C ALA A 67 8.63 -2.30 -0.74
N ALA A 68 9.14 -3.48 -1.13
CA ALA A 68 10.37 -4.03 -0.58
C ALA A 68 11.56 -3.08 -0.80
N LEU A 69 11.70 -2.53 -2.01
CA LEU A 69 12.76 -1.58 -2.35
C LEU A 69 12.61 -0.26 -1.58
N LEU A 70 11.40 0.32 -1.57
CA LEU A 70 11.14 1.61 -0.92
C LEU A 70 11.37 1.51 0.60
N LEU A 71 10.89 0.44 1.24
CA LEU A 71 11.09 0.22 2.68
C LEU A 71 12.56 -0.04 3.03
N GLU A 72 13.31 -0.74 2.17
CA GLU A 72 14.75 -0.93 2.36
C GLU A 72 15.54 0.38 2.30
N LEU A 73 15.11 1.33 1.47
CA LEU A 73 15.76 2.64 1.32
C LEU A 73 15.33 3.66 2.37
N ALA A 74 14.02 3.73 2.67
CA ALA A 74 13.45 4.76 3.53
C ALA A 74 13.42 4.35 5.01
N CYS A 75 13.33 3.05 5.28
CA CYS A 75 13.17 2.51 6.64
C CYS A 75 14.19 1.38 6.89
N PRO A 76 15.51 1.64 6.77
CA PRO A 76 16.56 0.62 6.88
C PRO A 76 16.64 -0.01 8.28
N HIS A 77 16.08 0.67 9.29
CA HIS A 77 16.03 0.21 10.67
C HIS A 77 14.99 -0.90 10.89
N LEU A 78 13.99 -1.01 10.00
CA LEU A 78 13.00 -2.08 10.06
C LEU A 78 13.66 -3.43 9.81
N SER A 79 13.25 -4.42 10.61
CA SER A 79 13.68 -5.80 10.41
C SER A 79 13.35 -6.28 8.99
N SER A 80 14.15 -7.22 8.47
CA SER A 80 13.90 -7.82 7.16
C SER A 80 12.52 -8.50 7.08
N ASP A 81 12.06 -9.05 8.21
CA ASP A 81 10.78 -9.75 8.30
C ASP A 81 9.62 -8.75 8.25
N THR A 82 9.69 -7.66 9.02
CA THR A 82 8.71 -6.55 8.98
C THR A 82 8.60 -5.98 7.57
N ARG A 83 9.74 -5.67 6.91
CA ARG A 83 9.73 -5.16 5.53
C ARG A 83 9.10 -6.14 4.55
N ARG A 84 9.36 -7.44 4.72
CA ARG A 84 8.77 -8.50 3.90
C ARG A 84 7.25 -8.60 4.11
N GLU A 85 6.79 -8.54 5.35
CA GLU A 85 5.36 -8.61 5.69
C GLU A 85 4.59 -7.41 5.11
N LEU A 86 5.13 -6.19 5.26
CA LEU A 86 4.56 -4.98 4.66
C LEU A 86 4.54 -5.06 3.12
N ALA A 87 5.59 -5.60 2.49
CA ALA A 87 5.62 -5.80 1.05
C ALA A 87 4.55 -6.80 0.58
N VAL A 88 4.30 -7.87 1.34
CA VAL A 88 3.22 -8.84 1.06
C VAL A 88 1.84 -8.18 1.25
N ALA A 89 1.67 -7.33 2.25
CA ALA A 89 0.43 -6.57 2.42
C ALA A 89 0.16 -5.65 1.22
N CYS A 90 1.19 -5.01 0.67
CA CYS A 90 1.08 -4.21 -0.55
C CYS A 90 0.65 -5.06 -1.77
N GLU A 91 1.18 -6.28 -1.91
CA GLU A 91 0.74 -7.23 -2.95
C GLU A 91 -0.75 -7.54 -2.86
N LEU A 92 -1.21 -7.97 -1.68
CA LEU A 92 -2.60 -8.33 -1.45
C LEU A 92 -3.53 -7.14 -1.64
N THR A 93 -3.07 -5.95 -1.27
CA THR A 93 -3.79 -4.70 -1.44
C THR A 93 -3.93 -4.32 -2.91
N ALA A 94 -2.84 -4.40 -3.69
CA ALA A 94 -2.85 -4.14 -5.13
C ALA A 94 -3.73 -5.15 -5.90
N LEU A 95 -3.85 -6.38 -5.41
CA LEU A 95 -4.77 -7.39 -5.96
C LEU A 95 -6.23 -7.18 -5.53
N GLY A 96 -6.50 -6.28 -4.58
CA GLY A 96 -7.83 -6.07 -4.00
C GLY A 96 -8.31 -7.23 -3.09
N ALA A 97 -7.40 -8.11 -2.67
CA ALA A 97 -7.72 -9.29 -1.85
C ALA A 97 -8.13 -8.91 -0.41
N LEU A 98 -7.58 -7.80 0.12
CA LEU A 98 -7.89 -7.34 1.47
C LEU A 98 -9.23 -6.58 1.57
N VAL A 99 -9.72 -5.97 0.49
CA VAL A 99 -11.05 -5.32 0.46
C VAL A 99 -12.19 -6.34 0.42
N ARG A 100 -11.97 -7.47 -0.25
CA ARG A 100 -12.97 -8.55 -0.36
C ARG A 100 -13.13 -9.39 0.91
N ALA A 101 -12.25 -9.23 1.88
CA ALA A 101 -12.28 -9.95 3.15
C ALA A 101 -13.10 -9.24 4.25
N ARG A 102 -13.70 -8.06 3.97
CA ARG A 102 -14.65 -7.43 4.89
C ARG A 102 -15.90 -8.31 4.98
N PRO A 103 -16.21 -8.96 6.13
CA PRO A 103 -17.49 -9.61 6.29
C PRO A 103 -18.57 -8.51 6.26
N THR A 104 -19.56 -8.69 5.39
CA THR A 104 -20.85 -8.02 5.52
C THR A 104 -21.45 -8.45 6.86
N ASP A 105 -21.70 -7.50 7.76
CA ASP A 105 -22.65 -7.66 8.87
C ASP A 105 -24.02 -8.12 8.35
#